data_AF-A0A9N8PRK4-F1
#
_entry.id   AF-A0A9N8PRK4-F1
#
_cell.length_a   1.000
_cell.length_b   1.000
_cell.length_c   1.000
_cell.angle_alpha   90.00
_cell.angle_beta   90.00
_cell.angle_gamma   90.00
#
_symmetry.space_group_name_H-M   'P 1'
#
loop_
_entity.id
_entity.type
_entity.pdbx_description
1 polymer ?
#
loop_
_entity_poly.entity_id
_entity_poly.type
_entity_poly.pdbx_seq_one_letter_code
_entity_poly.pdbx_strand_id
1 'polypeptide(L)'
;MRLIHTKGFSQGERRQWKVTIFNNLIHAFQCIQGAMEEHEVAFANPQNIKSMEVVCSEPEIGTDDPMPLDCMHAFKNLWDDDGVQGAIAKGHEYALHDNLE
;
A
#
# COMPACT_ATOMS: atom_id res chain seq x y z
N MET A 1 -24.72 -2.36 0.17
CA MET A 1 -26.13 -2.23 -0.30
C MET A 1 -26.31 -1.65 -1.71
N ARG A 2 -25.32 -1.01 -2.36
CA ARG A 2 -25.44 -0.54 -3.77
C ARG A 2 -25.26 -1.65 -4.82
N LEU A 3 -24.32 -2.57 -4.61
CA LEU A 3 -24.05 -3.68 -5.55
C LEU A 3 -25.27 -4.60 -5.79
N ILE A 4 -26.14 -4.76 -4.79
CA ILE A 4 -27.29 -5.68 -4.84
C ILE A 4 -28.56 -4.98 -5.36
N HIS A 5 -28.72 -3.68 -5.11
CA HIS A 5 -29.96 -2.94 -5.36
C HIS A 5 -29.88 -1.85 -6.43
N THR A 6 -28.68 -1.56 -6.98
CA THR A 6 -28.49 -0.53 -8.01
C THR A 6 -27.63 -1.07 -9.16
N LYS A 7 -27.50 -0.32 -10.27
CA LYS A 7 -26.71 -0.70 -11.47
C LYS A 7 -25.18 -0.78 -11.24
N GLY A 8 -24.72 -0.93 -9.99
CA GLY A 8 -23.31 -1.00 -9.64
C GLY A 8 -22.59 0.35 -9.72
N PHE A 9 -21.28 0.31 -10.00
CA PHE A 9 -20.41 1.47 -10.10
C PHE A 9 -20.06 1.79 -11.55
N SER A 10 -20.22 3.05 -11.93
CA SER A 10 -19.84 3.58 -13.23
C SER A 10 -18.33 3.54 -13.46
N GLN A 11 -17.89 3.66 -14.71
CA GLN A 11 -16.46 3.70 -15.03
C GLN A 11 -15.76 4.92 -14.38
N GLY A 12 -16.44 6.06 -14.31
CA GLY A 12 -15.94 7.26 -13.65
C GLY A 12 -15.72 7.04 -12.15
N GLU A 13 -16.70 6.45 -11.46
CA GLU A 13 -16.56 6.10 -10.04
C GLU A 13 -15.39 5.13 -9.82
N ARG A 14 -15.24 4.10 -10.67
CA ARG A 14 -14.12 3.16 -10.56
C ARG A 14 -12.76 3.84 -10.74
N ARG A 15 -12.64 4.81 -11.66
CA ARG A 15 -11.43 5.62 -11.82
C ARG A 15 -11.11 6.47 -10.59
N GLN A 16 -12.14 6.97 -9.91
CA GLN A 16 -11.96 7.72 -8.67
C GLN A 16 -11.54 6.81 -7.50
N TRP A 17 -12.17 5.64 -7.38
CA TRP A 17 -11.78 4.63 -6.39
C TRP A 17 -10.34 4.15 -6.55
N LYS A 18 -9.82 4.08 -7.79
CA LYS A 18 -8.41 3.75 -8.04
C LYS A 18 -7.45 4.70 -7.31
N VAL A 19 -7.73 6.01 -7.31
CA VAL A 19 -6.90 7.00 -6.59
C VAL A 19 -6.93 6.73 -5.09
N THR A 20 -8.12 6.46 -4.53
CA THR A 20 -8.27 6.10 -3.11
C THR A 20 -7.52 4.81 -2.76
N ILE A 21 -7.60 3.77 -3.60
CA ILE A 21 -6.88 2.51 -3.39
C ILE A 21 -5.37 2.74 -3.39
N PHE A 22 -4.87 3.55 -4.31
CA PHE A 22 -3.44 3.86 -4.39
C PHE A 22 -2.95 4.59 -3.14
N ASN A 23 -3.68 5.61 -2.68
CA ASN A 23 -3.32 6.32 -1.45
C ASN A 23 -3.36 5.40 -0.22
N ASN A 24 -4.35 4.50 -0.16
CA ASN A 24 -4.42 3.50 0.90
C ASN A 24 -3.20 2.57 0.89
N LEU A 25 -2.68 2.19 -0.29
CA LEU A 25 -1.45 1.40 -0.39
C LEU A 25 -0.23 2.17 0.14
N ILE A 26 -0.10 3.45 -0.18
CA ILE A 26 1.00 4.28 0.34
C ILE A 26 0.93 4.32 1.87
N HIS A 27 -0.22 4.68 2.43
CA HIS A 27 -0.40 4.78 3.88
C HIS A 27 -0.20 3.44 4.59
N ALA A 28 -0.60 2.33 3.96
CA ALA A 28 -0.36 0.99 4.47
C ALA A 28 1.13 0.70 4.64
N PHE A 29 1.93 0.90 3.58
CA PHE A 29 3.37 0.65 3.63
C PHE A 29 4.10 1.62 4.57
N GLN A 30 3.67 2.88 4.67
CA GLN A 30 4.19 3.82 5.68
C GLN A 30 3.89 3.35 7.11
N CYS A 31 2.70 2.83 7.36
CA CYS A 31 2.33 2.27 8.67
C CYS A 31 3.17 1.03 9.00
N ILE A 32 3.38 0.14 8.01
CA ILE A 32 4.24 -1.04 8.17
C ILE A 32 5.69 -0.62 8.45
N GLN A 33 6.21 0.39 7.76
CA GLN A 33 7.55 0.92 8.05
C GLN A 33 7.65 1.41 9.50
N GLY A 34 6.67 2.16 9.98
CA GLY A 34 6.64 2.61 11.38
C GLY A 34 6.66 1.45 12.37
N ALA A 35 5.89 0.39 12.11
CA ALA A 35 5.91 -0.83 12.92
C ALA A 35 7.25 -1.57 12.85
N MET A 36 7.87 -1.63 11.67
CA MET A 36 9.21 -2.22 11.50
C MET A 36 10.27 -1.45 12.31
N GLU A 37 10.21 -0.11 12.31
CA GLU A 37 11.11 0.75 13.09
C GLU A 37 10.91 0.57 14.60
N GLU A 38 9.66 0.53 15.07
CA GLU A 38 9.32 0.34 16.49
C GLU A 38 9.82 -1.03 17.02
N HIS A 39 9.77 -2.06 16.19
CA HIS A 39 10.14 -3.43 16.57
C HIS A 39 11.56 -3.83 16.12
N GLU A 40 12.35 -2.86 15.65
CA GLU A 40 13.72 -3.07 15.17
C GLU A 40 13.84 -4.18 14.11
N VAL A 41 12.81 -4.32 13.27
CA VAL A 41 12.79 -5.28 12.16
C VAL A 41 13.42 -4.63 10.93
N ALA A 42 14.55 -5.18 10.48
CA ALA A 42 15.17 -4.76 9.24
C ALA A 42 14.50 -5.40 8.02
N PHE A 43 14.57 -4.74 6.86
CA PHE A 43 14.24 -5.35 5.58
C PHE A 43 15.13 -6.57 5.32
N ALA A 44 14.53 -7.64 4.80
CA ALA A 44 15.28 -8.84 4.41
C ALA A 44 16.18 -8.55 3.20
N ASN A 45 15.71 -7.73 2.27
CA ASN A 45 16.50 -7.24 1.14
C ASN A 45 16.89 -5.77 1.33
N PRO A 46 18.19 -5.42 1.43
CA PRO A 46 18.64 -4.04 1.58
C PRO A 46 18.21 -3.09 0.43
N GLN A 47 17.90 -3.61 -0.76
CA GLN A 47 17.38 -2.76 -1.85
C GLN A 47 15.97 -2.23 -1.58
N ASN A 48 15.22 -2.89 -0.68
CA ASN A 48 13.87 -2.48 -0.32
C ASN A 48 13.82 -1.18 0.49
N ILE A 49 14.96 -0.73 1.02
CA ILE A 49 15.12 0.62 1.58
C ILE A 49 14.77 1.67 0.50
N LYS A 50 15.30 1.51 -0.72
CA LYS A 50 14.99 2.43 -1.84
C LYS A 50 13.54 2.33 -2.28
N SER A 51 12.97 1.12 -2.26
CA SER A 51 11.55 0.93 -2.55
C SER A 51 10.68 1.62 -1.50
N MET A 52 11.06 1.57 -0.23
CA MET A 52 10.37 2.30 0.83
C MET A 52 10.51 3.82 0.65
N GLU A 53 11.69 4.33 0.31
CA GLU A 53 11.90 5.75 0.00
C GLU A 53 10.96 6.27 -1.09
N VAL A 54 10.71 5.47 -2.15
CA VAL A 54 9.74 5.81 -3.21
C VAL A 54 8.31 5.89 -2.69
N VAL A 55 7.95 5.06 -1.71
CA VAL A 55 6.61 5.12 -1.08
C VAL A 55 6.51 6.31 -0.13
N CYS A 56 7.56 6.57 0.66
CA CYS A 56 7.64 7.70 1.59
C CYS A 56 7.70 9.06 0.92
N SER A 57 8.04 9.14 -0.38
CA SER A 57 7.96 10.39 -1.13
C SER A 57 6.52 10.83 -1.45
N GLU A 58 5.52 10.08 -0.97
CA GLU A 58 4.09 10.36 -1.11
C GLU A 58 3.69 10.69 -2.56
N PRO A 59 3.94 9.77 -3.51
CA PRO A 59 3.55 9.98 -4.90
C PRO A 59 2.03 10.14 -4.98
N GLU A 60 1.58 11.05 -5.85
CA GLU A 60 0.15 11.27 -6.12
C GLU A 60 -0.21 10.82 -7.52
N ILE A 61 -1.44 10.33 -7.71
CA ILE A 61 -1.98 9.97 -9.02
C ILE A 61 -3.35 10.61 -9.26
N GLY A 62 -3.60 11.06 -10.48
CA GLY A 62 -4.91 11.50 -10.94
C GLY A 62 -5.85 10.35 -11.34
N THR A 63 -7.12 10.71 -11.57
CA THR A 63 -8.16 9.75 -11.97
C THR A 63 -7.87 9.05 -13.30
N ASP A 64 -7.22 9.76 -14.22
CA ASP A 64 -6.91 9.27 -15.56
C ASP A 64 -5.44 8.84 -15.71
N ASP A 65 -4.61 9.07 -14.68
CA ASP A 65 -3.20 8.70 -14.71
C ASP A 65 -3.00 7.20 -14.52
N PRO A 66 -2.06 6.57 -15.23
CA PRO A 66 -1.67 5.20 -14.93
C PRO A 66 -0.93 5.14 -13.58
N MET A 67 -0.87 3.94 -12.99
CA MET A 67 0.00 3.72 -11.82
C MET A 67 1.47 3.93 -12.25
N PRO A 68 2.24 4.78 -11.54
CA PRO A 68 3.66 4.95 -11.81
C PRO A 68 4.39 3.61 -11.68
N LEU A 69 5.25 3.30 -12.66
CA LEU A 69 5.99 2.03 -12.69
C LEU A 69 6.92 1.87 -11.49
N ASP A 70 7.50 2.96 -11.02
CA ASP A 70 8.39 2.95 -9.86
C ASP A 70 7.62 2.57 -8.59
N CYS A 71 6.42 3.10 -8.39
CA CYS A 71 5.56 2.72 -7.27
C CYS A 71 5.09 1.26 -7.40
N MET A 72 4.73 0.81 -8.60
CA MET A 72 4.35 -0.58 -8.84
C MET A 72 5.47 -1.55 -8.46
N HIS A 73 6.70 -1.27 -8.90
CA HIS A 73 7.87 -2.08 -8.54
C HIS A 73 8.17 -2.00 -7.05
N ALA A 74 8.08 -0.80 -6.45
CA ALA A 74 8.28 -0.61 -5.02
C ALA A 74 7.30 -1.43 -4.19
N PHE A 75 5.99 -1.33 -4.45
CA PHE A 75 4.97 -2.09 -3.74
C PHE A 75 5.19 -3.59 -3.85
N LYS A 76 5.54 -4.09 -5.05
CA LYS A 76 5.81 -5.51 -5.25
C LYS A 76 7.03 -5.98 -4.45
N ASN A 77 8.13 -5.24 -4.53
CA ASN A 77 9.37 -5.60 -3.83
C ASN A 77 9.21 -5.55 -2.31
N LEU A 78 8.46 -4.57 -1.79
CA LEU A 78 8.14 -4.46 -0.37
C LEU A 78 7.21 -5.58 0.08
N TRP A 79 6.18 -5.90 -0.71
CA TRP A 79 5.25 -6.98 -0.39
C TRP A 79 5.95 -8.34 -0.31
N ASP A 80 6.91 -8.60 -1.19
CA ASP A 80 7.66 -9.86 -1.21
C ASP A 80 8.81 -9.90 -0.17
N ASP A 81 9.01 -8.86 0.65
CA ASP A 81 10.07 -8.83 1.67
C ASP A 81 9.66 -9.57 2.95
N ASP A 82 10.50 -10.50 3.42
CA ASP A 82 10.23 -11.28 4.63
C ASP A 82 10.13 -10.40 5.90
N GLY A 83 10.87 -9.28 5.97
CA GLY A 83 10.80 -8.34 7.08
C GLY A 83 9.45 -7.61 7.11
N VAL A 84 8.97 -7.18 5.93
CA VAL A 84 7.65 -6.56 5.76
C VAL A 84 6.53 -7.56 6.07
N GLN A 85 6.60 -8.78 5.54
CA GLN A 85 5.64 -9.84 5.85
C GLN A 85 5.60 -10.17 7.35
N GLY A 86 6.76 -10.18 8.01
CA GLY A 86 6.86 -10.36 9.46
C GLY A 86 6.17 -9.25 10.26
N ALA A 87 6.25 -8.00 9.79
CA ALA A 87 5.54 -6.88 10.39
C ALA A 87 4.02 -6.93 10.13
N ILE A 88 3.60 -7.32 8.91
CA ILE A 88 2.18 -7.53 8.57
C ILE A 88 1.55 -8.63 9.42
N ALA A 89 2.27 -9.72 9.70
CA ALA A 89 1.76 -10.80 10.57
C ALA A 89 1.47 -10.32 12.01
N LYS A 90 2.19 -9.29 12.47
CA LYS A 90 1.94 -8.58 13.72
C LYS A 90 0.99 -7.40 13.55
N GLY A 91 0.34 -7.25 12.40
CA GLY A 91 -0.55 -6.15 12.05
C GLY A 91 -1.67 -5.92 13.06
N HIS A 92 -2.11 -6.96 13.77
CA HIS A 92 -3.08 -6.87 14.86
C HIS A 92 -2.59 -6.07 16.09
N GLU A 93 -1.28 -5.86 16.23
CA GLU A 93 -0.67 -5.02 17.26
C GLU A 93 -0.66 -3.52 16.88
N TYR A 94 -0.98 -3.19 15.63
CA TYR A 94 -1.00 -1.82 15.11
C TYR A 94 -2.35 -1.49 14.45
N ALA A 95 -2.61 -0.21 14.20
CA ALA A 95 -3.80 0.22 13.45
C ALA A 95 -3.64 -0.01 11.94
N LEU A 96 -3.18 -1.20 11.55
CA LEU A 96 -3.13 -1.61 10.15
C LEU A 96 -4.55 -1.91 9.68
N HIS A 97 -4.95 -1.38 8.53
CA HIS A 97 -6.30 -1.66 8.03
C HIS A 97 -6.43 -3.13 7.59
N ASP A 98 -7.53 -3.78 7.97
CA ASP A 98 -7.89 -5.15 7.56
C ASP A 98 -7.97 -5.35 6.04
N ASN A 99 -7.99 -4.27 5.24
CA ASN A 99 -7.97 -4.36 3.78
C ASN A 99 -6.60 -4.77 3.20
N LEU A 100 -5.62 -5.04 4.07
CA LEU A 100 -4.29 -5.53 3.75
C LEU A 100 -4.08 -7.01 4.10
N GLU A 101 -5.05 -7.68 4.73
CA GLU A 101 -5.03 -9.13 4.96
C GLU A 101 -5.16 -9.95 3.68
#